data_AF-A0A431TDZ4-F1
#
_entry.id   AF-A0A431TDZ4-F1
#
_cell.length_a   1.000
_cell.length_b   1.000
_cell.length_c   1.000
_cell.angle_alpha   90.00
_cell.angle_beta   90.00
_cell.angle_gamma   90.00
#
_symmetry.space_group_name_H-M   'P 1'
#
loop_
_entity.id
_entity.type
_entity.pdbx_description
1 polymer ?
#
loop_
_entity_poly.entity_id
_entity_poly.type
_entity_poly.pdbx_seq_one_letter_code
_entity_poly.pdbx_strand_id
1 'polypeptide(L)'
;MRWFHRRDALVLSAACAAAALLAASGCGQSQDAPAAAPATPPPQPGSIEITQADIDWFRRSHAEWVGCESGAPAIVPPDMTLEQFGDVLDGGSSPVFDRFVNVAAAFFLHANFVAGHYAFEPPFEQRTAFDVTAEHIRLLQHANWNSFVIDCKRPYGDFTHFEIDMADILGLPITKDAKGLAQIGKDAEKRMNALHADVLPTLQAYIRFARLNPGRYVVPGRGIAQTRGRPLCRPVSATRLAMYQRALQAAGPRSDSRRVAALDEAAAALFALD
;
A
#
# COMPACT_ATOMS: atom_id res chain seq x y z
N MET A 1 -60.44 12.89 30.43
CA MET A 1 -60.01 14.25 30.84
C MET A 1 -59.33 14.92 29.66
N ARG A 2 -59.96 15.96 29.13
CA ARG A 2 -59.41 16.88 28.11
C ARG A 2 -58.49 17.88 28.79
N TRP A 3 -57.38 18.28 28.16
CA TRP A 3 -57.12 19.71 27.89
C TRP A 3 -55.96 19.95 26.92
N PHE A 4 -56.02 21.14 26.33
CA PHE A 4 -55.31 21.65 25.16
C PHE A 4 -54.17 22.61 25.54
N HIS A 5 -53.34 22.92 24.52
CA HIS A 5 -52.66 24.20 24.23
C HIS A 5 -51.44 24.62 25.07
N ARG A 6 -50.27 24.84 24.42
CA ARG A 6 -49.79 26.04 23.66
C ARG A 6 -49.38 27.19 24.58
N ARG A 7 -48.15 27.68 24.38
CA ARG A 7 -47.65 29.09 24.37
C ARG A 7 -46.15 29.12 24.73
N ASP A 8 -45.30 29.57 23.81
CA ASP A 8 -44.69 30.93 23.73
C ASP A 8 -43.54 31.05 24.76
N ALA A 9 -42.39 31.68 24.54
CA ALA A 9 -41.72 32.37 23.44
C ALA A 9 -40.28 32.61 23.97
N LEU A 10 -39.29 32.75 23.08
CA LEU A 10 -38.34 33.86 23.10
C LEU A 10 -37.31 33.70 21.97
N VAL A 11 -37.44 34.63 21.05
CA VAL A 11 -36.55 34.98 19.95
C VAL A 11 -35.36 35.75 20.51
N LEU A 12 -34.15 35.47 20.03
CA LEU A 12 -33.17 36.54 19.81
C LEU A 12 -32.36 36.23 18.54
N SER A 13 -32.75 36.94 17.49
CA SER A 13 -31.97 37.18 16.28
C SER A 13 -31.20 38.49 16.48
N ALA A 14 -29.95 38.54 16.02
CA ALA A 14 -29.27 39.80 15.73
C ALA A 14 -28.40 39.62 14.48
N ALA A 15 -28.94 40.08 13.36
CA ALA A 15 -28.19 40.48 12.18
C ALA A 15 -28.59 41.93 11.86
N CYS A 16 -27.63 42.76 11.46
CA CYS A 16 -27.69 44.01 10.67
C CYS A 16 -26.40 44.82 10.96
N ALA A 17 -25.80 45.62 10.09
CA ALA A 17 -25.97 45.98 8.68
C ALA A 17 -24.67 46.74 8.28
N ALA A 18 -24.12 46.51 7.09
CA ALA A 18 -24.07 47.43 5.93
C ALA A 18 -23.27 48.75 6.07
N ALA A 19 -22.31 48.95 5.16
CA ALA A 19 -22.23 50.16 4.33
C ALA A 19 -21.25 49.95 3.16
N ALA A 20 -21.75 50.17 1.95
CA ALA A 20 -20.95 50.36 0.73
C ALA A 20 -20.79 51.87 0.47
N LEU A 21 -19.62 52.29 -0.04
CA LEU A 21 -19.43 53.57 -0.73
C LEU A 21 -18.44 53.39 -1.88
N LEU A 22 -18.83 53.92 -3.04
CA LEU A 22 -18.20 53.77 -4.35
C LEU A 22 -17.05 54.77 -4.60
N ALA A 23 -16.02 54.25 -5.28
CA ALA A 23 -15.20 54.80 -6.38
C ALA A 23 -14.45 56.14 -6.25
N ALA A 24 -13.13 56.09 -6.46
CA ALA A 24 -12.40 56.98 -7.37
C ALA A 24 -11.07 56.36 -7.84
N SER A 25 -10.74 56.62 -9.10
CA SER A 25 -9.65 56.05 -9.91
C SER A 25 -8.24 56.35 -9.40
N GLY A 26 -7.33 55.40 -9.61
CA GLY A 26 -5.88 55.60 -9.51
C GLY A 26 -5.13 54.44 -10.15
N CYS A 27 -4.56 54.67 -11.33
CA CYS A 27 -3.64 53.77 -11.99
C CYS A 27 -2.44 53.46 -11.08
N GLY A 28 -2.23 52.18 -10.78
CA GLY A 28 -1.03 51.67 -10.14
C GLY A 28 -0.90 50.19 -10.45
N GLN A 29 -0.03 49.83 -11.40
CA GLN A 29 0.38 48.45 -11.63
C GLN A 29 1.16 47.95 -10.41
N SER A 30 0.53 47.19 -9.53
CA SER A 30 1.24 46.30 -8.62
C SER A 30 1.50 45.00 -9.36
N GLN A 31 2.76 44.75 -9.72
CA GLN A 31 3.23 43.45 -10.15
C GLN A 31 3.10 42.48 -8.98
N ASP A 32 2.03 41.68 -8.97
CA ASP A 32 1.97 40.48 -8.13
C ASP A 32 3.01 39.49 -8.67
N ALA A 33 4.17 39.47 -8.02
CA ALA A 33 5.14 38.40 -8.21
C ALA A 33 4.49 37.08 -7.77
N PRO A 34 4.55 36.00 -8.56
CA PRO A 34 4.00 34.72 -8.16
C PRO A 34 4.73 34.26 -6.89
N ALA A 35 3.96 33.91 -5.86
CA ALA A 35 4.48 33.32 -4.64
C ALA A 35 5.43 32.17 -5.00
N ALA A 36 6.69 32.30 -4.58
CA ALA A 36 7.69 31.26 -4.78
C ALA A 36 7.14 29.93 -4.24
N ALA A 37 7.16 28.90 -5.09
CA ALA A 37 6.82 27.55 -4.67
C ALA A 37 7.65 27.20 -3.43
N PRO A 38 7.05 26.57 -2.39
CA PRO A 38 7.78 26.23 -1.18
C PRO A 38 9.02 25.42 -1.56
N ALA A 39 10.19 25.89 -1.10
CA ALA A 39 11.45 25.24 -1.37
C ALA A 39 11.37 23.76 -0.97
N THR A 40 11.71 22.87 -1.90
CA THR A 40 11.75 21.43 -1.64
C THR A 40 12.68 21.19 -0.45
N PRO A 41 12.21 20.56 0.65
CA PRO A 41 13.07 20.26 1.78
C PRO A 41 14.28 19.43 1.31
N PRO A 42 15.46 19.62 1.94
CA PRO A 42 16.67 18.91 1.56
C PRO A 42 16.43 17.40 1.57
N PRO A 43 17.06 16.64 0.66
CA PRO A 43 16.83 15.21 0.53
C PRO A 43 17.11 14.51 1.87
N GLN A 44 16.08 13.84 2.40
CA GLN A 44 16.22 13.07 3.63
C GLN A 44 17.05 11.81 3.34
N PRO A 45 17.96 11.39 4.23
CA PRO A 45 18.69 10.13 4.06
C PRO A 45 17.73 8.96 3.83
N GLY A 46 18.04 8.11 2.84
CA GLY A 46 17.18 6.99 2.47
C GLY A 46 15.88 7.42 1.77
N SER A 47 15.83 8.62 1.19
CA SER A 47 14.69 9.03 0.35
C SER A 47 15.04 9.02 -1.13
N ILE A 48 14.08 8.56 -1.93
CA ILE A 48 14.12 8.58 -3.39
C ILE A 48 13.09 9.57 -3.92
N GLU A 49 13.32 10.05 -5.14
CA GLU A 49 12.33 10.81 -5.88
C GLU A 49 11.48 9.86 -6.72
N ILE A 50 10.17 10.00 -6.64
CA ILE A 50 9.19 9.30 -7.47
C ILE A 50 8.51 10.34 -8.33
N THR A 51 8.69 10.22 -9.65
CA THR A 51 8.07 11.10 -10.63
C THR A 51 6.71 10.57 -11.08
N GLN A 52 5.93 11.38 -11.80
CA GLN A 52 4.71 10.90 -12.45
C GLN A 52 5.02 9.78 -13.45
N ALA A 53 6.15 9.88 -14.16
CA ALA A 53 6.58 8.85 -15.11
C ALA A 53 6.91 7.52 -14.41
N ASP A 54 7.40 7.52 -13.17
CA ASP A 54 7.61 6.30 -12.38
C ASP A 54 6.29 5.66 -11.97
N ILE A 55 5.32 6.47 -11.57
CA ILE A 55 3.95 6.01 -11.22
C ILE A 55 3.27 5.40 -12.44
N ASP A 56 3.29 6.10 -13.58
CA ASP A 56 2.69 5.62 -14.83
C ASP A 56 3.43 4.39 -15.37
N TRP A 57 4.74 4.29 -15.12
CA TRP A 57 5.52 3.10 -15.42
C TRP A 57 5.09 1.91 -14.55
N PHE A 58 5.08 2.04 -13.22
CA PHE A 58 4.63 0.98 -12.30
C PHE A 58 3.20 0.50 -12.60
N ARG A 59 2.28 1.39 -13.00
CA ARG A 59 0.91 1.03 -13.37
C ARG A 59 0.80 0.11 -14.58
N ARG A 60 1.86 -0.01 -15.39
CA ARG A 60 1.95 -0.98 -16.50
C ARG A 60 2.42 -2.37 -16.06
N SER A 61 2.81 -2.54 -14.79
CA SER A 61 2.96 -3.87 -14.21
C SER A 61 1.65 -4.65 -14.33
N HIS A 62 1.78 -5.96 -14.29
CA HIS A 62 0.63 -6.85 -14.24
C HIS A 62 0.76 -7.84 -13.10
N ALA A 63 -0.39 -8.26 -12.59
CA ALA A 63 -0.44 -9.37 -11.66
C ALA A 63 -0.41 -10.68 -12.46
N GLU A 64 0.43 -11.63 -12.05
CA GLU A 64 0.53 -12.95 -12.69
C GLU A 64 0.71 -14.06 -11.66
N TRP A 65 0.17 -15.25 -11.95
CA TRP A 65 0.44 -16.44 -11.15
C TRP A 65 1.79 -17.04 -11.53
N VAL A 66 2.70 -17.15 -10.57
CA VAL A 66 3.89 -17.99 -10.70
C VAL A 66 3.46 -19.44 -10.55
N GLY A 67 3.76 -20.27 -11.56
CA GLY A 67 3.40 -21.70 -11.60
C GLY A 67 4.18 -22.51 -10.57
N CYS A 68 3.57 -22.78 -9.42
CA CYS A 68 4.12 -23.56 -8.30
C CYS A 68 2.97 -24.04 -7.38
N GLU A 69 3.28 -24.83 -6.33
CA GLU A 69 2.33 -25.60 -5.49
C GLU A 69 0.91 -25.01 -5.36
N SER A 70 0.76 -23.89 -4.63
CA SER A 70 -0.55 -23.25 -4.41
C SER A 70 -0.87 -22.16 -5.42
N GLY A 71 0.04 -21.89 -6.36
CA GLY A 71 0.09 -20.63 -7.11
C GLY A 71 0.60 -19.49 -6.24
N ALA A 72 1.55 -18.72 -6.77
CA ALA A 72 2.11 -17.55 -6.09
C ALA A 72 1.79 -16.30 -6.90
N PRO A 73 0.84 -15.44 -6.47
CA PRO A 73 0.54 -14.23 -7.21
C PRO A 73 1.71 -13.25 -7.05
N ALA A 74 2.15 -12.71 -8.18
CA ALA A 74 3.30 -11.82 -8.28
C ALA A 74 2.91 -10.48 -8.90
N ILE A 75 3.66 -9.42 -8.58
CA ILE A 75 3.66 -8.17 -9.33
C ILE A 75 4.86 -8.21 -10.28
N VAL A 76 4.60 -8.45 -11.56
CA VAL A 76 5.66 -8.49 -12.58
C VAL A 76 5.97 -7.06 -13.03
N PRO A 77 7.26 -6.64 -13.07
CA PRO A 77 7.64 -5.32 -13.53
C PRO A 77 7.18 -5.07 -14.97
N PRO A 78 6.92 -3.80 -15.36
CA PRO A 78 6.75 -3.47 -16.76
C PRO A 78 8.04 -3.81 -17.51
N ASP A 79 7.90 -4.13 -18.79
CA ASP A 79 9.04 -4.39 -19.69
C ASP A 79 9.86 -5.64 -19.31
N MET A 80 9.33 -6.52 -18.45
CA MET A 80 9.90 -7.84 -18.12
C MET A 80 8.89 -8.95 -18.37
N THR A 81 9.36 -10.10 -18.85
CA THR A 81 8.58 -11.35 -18.83
C THR A 81 8.62 -11.98 -17.43
N LEU A 82 7.68 -12.88 -17.14
CA LEU A 82 7.70 -13.65 -15.89
C LEU A 82 9.02 -14.45 -15.71
N GLU A 83 9.56 -14.98 -16.80
CA GLU A 83 10.85 -15.71 -16.80
C GLU A 83 12.01 -14.80 -16.44
N GLN A 84 12.13 -13.64 -17.11
CA GLN A 84 13.17 -12.64 -16.80
C GLN A 84 13.06 -12.11 -15.36
N PHE A 85 11.83 -12.00 -14.86
CA PHE A 85 11.58 -11.62 -13.49
C PHE A 85 12.05 -12.73 -12.53
N GLY A 86 11.72 -13.99 -12.82
CA GLY A 86 12.19 -15.17 -12.09
C GLY A 86 13.72 -15.21 -11.95
N ASP A 87 14.44 -14.93 -13.04
CA ASP A 87 15.91 -14.94 -13.06
C ASP A 87 16.56 -13.93 -12.09
N VAL A 88 15.84 -12.87 -11.71
CA VAL A 88 16.36 -11.82 -10.81
C VAL A 88 15.84 -11.92 -9.37
N LEU A 89 14.86 -12.79 -9.09
CA LEU A 89 14.30 -12.97 -7.74
C LEU A 89 15.34 -13.50 -6.74
N ASP A 90 16.27 -14.35 -7.20
CA ASP A 90 17.34 -14.96 -6.39
C ASP A 90 18.58 -14.05 -6.24
N GLY A 91 18.33 -12.76 -5.97
CA GLY A 91 19.39 -11.78 -5.71
C GLY A 91 20.05 -11.19 -6.95
N GLY A 92 19.48 -11.43 -8.14
CA GLY A 92 19.93 -10.81 -9.39
C GLY A 92 19.67 -9.31 -9.44
N SER A 93 20.24 -8.60 -10.41
CA SER A 93 20.02 -7.17 -10.61
C SER A 93 19.92 -6.84 -12.09
N SER A 94 19.02 -5.93 -12.43
CA SER A 94 18.98 -5.27 -13.73
C SER A 94 18.51 -3.82 -13.53
N PRO A 95 18.82 -2.89 -14.44
CA PRO A 95 18.33 -1.51 -14.32
C PRO A 95 16.81 -1.42 -14.19
N VAL A 96 16.07 -2.30 -14.86
CA VAL A 96 14.60 -2.38 -14.81
C VAL A 96 14.14 -2.88 -13.44
N PHE A 97 14.75 -3.96 -12.94
CA PHE A 97 14.40 -4.53 -11.64
C PHE A 97 14.81 -3.60 -10.48
N ASP A 98 15.97 -2.97 -10.52
CA ASP A 98 16.42 -2.03 -9.48
C ASP A 98 15.51 -0.79 -9.42
N ARG A 99 15.04 -0.30 -10.58
CA ARG A 99 14.00 0.74 -10.63
C ARG A 99 12.69 0.23 -10.04
N PHE A 100 12.26 -0.98 -10.42
CA PHE A 100 11.04 -1.59 -9.92
C PHE A 100 11.05 -1.72 -8.40
N VAL A 101 12.13 -2.24 -7.83
CA VAL A 101 12.32 -2.40 -6.39
C VAL A 101 12.07 -1.09 -5.63
N ASN A 102 12.65 0.01 -6.12
CA ASN A 102 12.50 1.32 -5.51
C ASN A 102 11.07 1.87 -5.62
N VAL A 103 10.48 1.80 -6.81
CA VAL A 103 9.13 2.32 -7.05
C VAL A 103 8.09 1.48 -6.31
N ALA A 104 8.17 0.14 -6.39
CA ALA A 104 7.27 -0.76 -5.69
C ALA A 104 7.37 -0.62 -4.16
N ALA A 105 8.59 -0.45 -3.60
CA ALA A 105 8.75 -0.17 -2.18
C ALA A 105 8.08 1.16 -1.77
N ALA A 106 8.15 2.20 -2.62
CA ALA A 106 7.44 3.45 -2.36
C ALA A 106 5.92 3.25 -2.37
N PHE A 107 5.38 2.47 -3.31
CA PHE A 107 3.97 2.08 -3.31
C PHE A 107 3.60 1.31 -2.05
N PHE A 108 4.36 0.27 -1.70
CA PHE A 108 4.07 -0.60 -0.56
C PHE A 108 4.02 0.15 0.76
N LEU A 109 4.89 1.15 0.95
CA LEU A 109 4.96 1.93 2.18
C LEU A 109 4.02 3.14 2.21
N HIS A 110 3.79 3.79 1.07
CA HIS A 110 3.19 5.14 1.07
C HIS A 110 1.89 5.24 0.30
N ALA A 111 1.55 4.27 -0.54
CA ALA A 111 0.32 4.32 -1.31
C ALA A 111 -0.90 4.03 -0.43
N ASN A 112 -1.99 4.71 -0.73
CA ASN A 112 -3.30 4.41 -0.16
C ASN A 112 -4.12 3.55 -1.14
N PHE A 113 -4.66 2.44 -0.65
CA PHE A 113 -5.51 1.52 -1.40
C PHE A 113 -6.64 1.02 -0.50
N VAL A 114 -7.88 1.17 -0.95
CA VAL A 114 -9.08 0.97 -0.12
C VAL A 114 -10.07 0.03 -0.80
N ALA A 115 -11.00 -0.53 -0.02
CA ALA A 115 -12.07 -1.35 -0.57
C ALA A 115 -12.94 -0.51 -1.52
N GLY A 116 -13.44 -1.12 -2.60
CA GLY A 116 -14.23 -0.42 -3.60
C GLY A 116 -14.38 -1.18 -4.90
N HIS A 117 -15.18 -0.60 -5.80
CA HIS A 117 -15.39 -1.10 -7.16
C HIS A 117 -14.34 -0.49 -8.10
N TYR A 118 -13.57 -1.34 -8.77
CA TYR A 118 -12.50 -0.94 -9.67
C TYR A 118 -12.78 -1.41 -11.09
N ALA A 119 -12.89 -0.47 -12.04
CA ALA A 119 -13.05 -0.79 -13.45
C ALA A 119 -11.69 -1.17 -14.07
N PHE A 120 -11.62 -2.29 -14.78
CA PHE A 120 -10.44 -2.72 -15.52
C PHE A 120 -10.55 -2.34 -16.98
N GLU A 121 -9.84 -1.27 -17.34
CA GLU A 121 -9.57 -0.88 -18.73
C GLU A 121 -8.05 -0.85 -18.93
N PRO A 122 -7.47 -1.72 -19.77
CA PRO A 122 -8.13 -2.84 -20.45
C PRO A 122 -8.62 -3.93 -19.46
N PRO A 123 -9.52 -4.84 -19.86
CA PRO A 123 -9.94 -5.96 -19.01
C PRO A 123 -8.74 -6.73 -18.45
N PHE A 124 -8.85 -7.20 -17.21
CA PHE A 124 -7.86 -8.09 -16.60
C PHE A 124 -8.43 -9.51 -16.60
N GLU A 125 -7.70 -10.43 -17.23
CA GLU A 125 -8.23 -11.74 -17.61
C GLU A 125 -9.54 -11.57 -18.42
N GLN A 126 -10.66 -12.03 -17.87
CA GLN A 126 -12.00 -11.90 -18.47
C GLN A 126 -12.87 -10.87 -17.72
N ARG A 127 -12.29 -10.14 -16.76
CA ARG A 127 -13.01 -9.20 -15.87
C ARG A 127 -12.84 -7.77 -16.37
N THR A 128 -13.94 -7.07 -16.59
CA THR A 128 -13.98 -5.62 -16.89
C THR A 128 -14.05 -4.76 -15.64
N ALA A 129 -14.31 -5.36 -14.47
CA ALA A 129 -14.27 -4.72 -13.18
C ALA A 129 -14.09 -5.75 -12.07
N PHE A 130 -13.72 -5.29 -10.87
CA PHE A 130 -13.58 -6.13 -9.70
C PHE A 130 -13.88 -5.36 -8.41
N ASP A 131 -14.58 -6.01 -7.48
CA ASP A 131 -14.88 -5.47 -6.16
C ASP A 131 -13.80 -5.92 -5.17
N VAL A 132 -12.99 -4.97 -4.72
CA VAL A 132 -12.01 -5.20 -3.67
C VAL A 132 -12.69 -5.04 -2.32
N THR A 133 -12.65 -6.07 -1.49
CA THR A 133 -13.22 -6.06 -0.14
C THR A 133 -12.15 -5.73 0.91
N ALA A 134 -12.59 -5.47 2.14
CA ALA A 134 -11.67 -5.32 3.28
C ALA A 134 -10.88 -6.60 3.55
N GLU A 135 -11.45 -7.77 3.23
CA GLU A 135 -10.78 -9.07 3.41
C GLU A 135 -9.63 -9.24 2.40
N HIS A 136 -9.83 -8.82 1.14
CA HIS A 136 -8.76 -8.81 0.14
C HIS A 136 -7.59 -7.95 0.59
N ILE A 137 -7.86 -6.74 1.10
CA ILE A 137 -6.82 -5.84 1.63
C ILE A 137 -6.10 -6.45 2.82
N ARG A 138 -6.85 -7.06 3.75
CA ARG A 138 -6.27 -7.71 4.92
C ARG A 138 -5.38 -8.89 4.55
N LEU A 139 -5.79 -9.70 3.57
CA LEU A 139 -4.96 -10.79 3.05
C LEU A 139 -3.69 -10.26 2.38
N LEU A 140 -3.76 -9.20 1.56
CA LEU A 140 -2.57 -8.58 0.96
C LEU A 140 -1.57 -8.06 2.00
N GLN A 141 -2.07 -7.45 3.08
CA GLN A 141 -1.29 -6.94 4.19
C GLN A 141 -0.64 -8.05 5.03
N HIS A 142 -1.27 -9.22 5.13
CA HIS A 142 -0.79 -10.32 5.96
C HIS A 142 -0.06 -11.42 5.19
N ALA A 143 -0.13 -11.42 3.86
CA ALA A 143 0.56 -12.40 3.04
C ALA A 143 2.08 -12.38 3.27
N ASN A 144 2.71 -13.54 3.07
CA ASN A 144 4.15 -13.69 3.09
C ASN A 144 4.72 -13.32 1.73
N TRP A 145 5.40 -12.18 1.67
CA TRP A 145 6.01 -11.67 0.45
C TRP A 145 7.49 -12.03 0.37
N ASN A 146 7.94 -12.34 -0.84
CA ASN A 146 9.35 -12.49 -1.21
C ASN A 146 9.59 -11.87 -2.58
N SER A 147 10.31 -10.75 -2.62
CA SER A 147 10.68 -10.01 -3.84
C SER A 147 9.49 -9.73 -4.77
N PHE A 148 8.37 -9.25 -4.19
CA PHE A 148 7.11 -8.93 -4.91
C PHE A 148 6.33 -10.14 -5.44
N VAL A 149 6.65 -11.33 -4.93
CA VAL A 149 5.90 -12.58 -5.11
C VAL A 149 5.37 -13.04 -3.76
N ILE A 150 4.11 -13.47 -3.68
CA ILE A 150 3.60 -14.12 -2.46
C ILE A 150 4.13 -15.56 -2.39
N ASP A 151 4.57 -16.01 -1.22
CA ASP A 151 5.18 -17.34 -1.03
C ASP A 151 4.23 -18.46 -1.49
N CYS A 152 4.75 -19.37 -2.32
CA CYS A 152 3.94 -20.39 -2.97
C CYS A 152 3.53 -21.57 -2.08
N LYS A 153 4.28 -21.78 -1.00
CA LYS A 153 4.10 -22.90 -0.08
C LYS A 153 3.33 -22.47 1.16
N ARG A 154 3.54 -21.22 1.58
CA ARG A 154 3.02 -20.62 2.80
C ARG A 154 2.62 -19.16 2.54
N PRO A 155 1.60 -18.91 1.71
CA PRO A 155 1.25 -17.57 1.26
C PRO A 155 0.77 -16.64 2.37
N TYR A 156 0.29 -17.16 3.51
CA TYR A 156 -0.37 -16.36 4.55
C TYR A 156 0.10 -16.63 5.98
N GLY A 157 1.06 -17.52 6.19
CA GLY A 157 1.49 -17.90 7.54
C GLY A 157 2.48 -19.05 7.55
N ASP A 158 2.33 -19.97 8.48
CA ASP A 158 3.27 -21.09 8.66
C ASP A 158 2.72 -22.44 8.23
N PHE A 159 1.42 -22.54 7.93
CA PHE A 159 0.78 -23.77 7.51
C PHE A 159 0.86 -23.97 6.00
N THR A 160 1.03 -25.23 5.59
CA THR A 160 0.86 -25.63 4.18
C THR A 160 -0.63 -25.60 3.79
N HIS A 161 -1.54 -25.84 4.74
CA HIS A 161 -2.98 -25.67 4.54
C HIS A 161 -3.34 -24.21 4.82
N PHE A 162 -3.04 -23.37 3.83
CA PHE A 162 -3.01 -21.91 3.96
C PHE A 162 -4.38 -21.31 4.29
N GLU A 163 -5.48 -22.02 4.02
CA GLU A 163 -6.84 -21.63 4.35
C GLU A 163 -7.01 -21.43 5.86
N ILE A 164 -6.27 -22.18 6.69
CA ILE A 164 -6.27 -22.02 8.15
C ILE A 164 -5.64 -20.68 8.53
N ASP A 165 -4.51 -20.31 7.92
CA ASP A 165 -3.85 -19.02 8.15
C ASP A 165 -4.73 -17.87 7.66
N MET A 166 -5.37 -18.01 6.50
CA MET A 166 -6.33 -17.03 6.00
C MET A 166 -7.51 -16.85 6.97
N ALA A 167 -8.03 -17.95 7.53
CA ALA A 167 -9.09 -17.90 8.52
C ALA A 167 -8.64 -17.18 9.80
N ASP A 168 -7.43 -17.44 10.30
CA ASP A 168 -6.86 -16.74 11.45
C ASP A 168 -6.73 -15.23 11.18
N ILE A 169 -6.15 -14.87 10.03
CA ILE A 169 -6.01 -13.48 9.57
C ILE A 169 -7.37 -12.80 9.57
N LEU A 170 -8.42 -13.46 9.07
CA LEU A 170 -9.76 -12.91 8.96
C LEU A 170 -10.57 -13.01 10.27
N GLY A 171 -10.01 -13.58 11.34
CA GLY A 171 -10.66 -13.74 12.64
C GLY A 171 -11.79 -14.77 12.65
N LEU A 172 -11.73 -15.77 11.78
CA LEU A 172 -12.70 -16.86 11.72
C LEU A 172 -12.35 -17.96 12.75
N PRO A 173 -13.35 -18.70 13.25
CA PRO A 173 -13.10 -19.77 14.20
C PRO A 173 -12.22 -20.89 13.62
N ILE A 174 -11.16 -21.24 14.33
CA ILE A 174 -10.32 -22.42 14.07
C ILE A 174 -10.61 -23.44 15.15
N THR A 175 -11.01 -24.64 14.74
CA THR A 175 -11.30 -25.76 15.63
C THR A 175 -10.28 -26.88 15.43
N LYS A 176 -10.39 -27.96 16.20
CA LYS A 176 -9.57 -29.15 16.04
C LYS A 176 -10.41 -30.33 15.56
N ASP A 177 -9.87 -31.12 14.64
CA ASP A 177 -10.45 -32.37 14.20
C ASP A 177 -10.24 -33.50 15.24
N ALA A 178 -10.71 -34.71 14.92
CA ALA A 178 -10.56 -35.88 15.81
C ALA A 178 -9.09 -36.28 16.07
N LYS A 179 -8.14 -35.81 15.26
CA LYS A 179 -6.69 -36.03 15.42
C LYS A 179 -5.99 -34.86 16.13
N GLY A 180 -6.75 -33.84 16.53
CA GLY A 180 -6.21 -32.63 17.16
C GLY A 180 -5.61 -31.62 16.18
N LEU A 181 -5.77 -31.83 14.87
CA LEU A 181 -5.28 -30.93 13.81
C LEU A 181 -6.25 -29.76 13.61
N ALA A 182 -5.71 -28.58 13.30
CA ALA A 182 -6.51 -27.40 13.03
C ALA A 182 -7.39 -27.59 11.79
N GLN A 183 -8.64 -27.13 11.86
CA GLN A 183 -9.61 -27.18 10.76
C GLN A 183 -10.59 -26.00 10.87
N ILE A 184 -11.14 -25.60 9.71
CA ILE A 184 -12.13 -24.52 9.60
C ILE A 184 -13.45 -24.99 8.98
N GLY A 185 -13.52 -26.25 8.57
CA GLY A 185 -14.69 -26.84 7.91
C GLY A 185 -14.74 -26.54 6.41
N LYS A 186 -15.41 -27.43 5.66
CA LYS A 186 -15.39 -27.43 4.18
C LYS A 186 -15.89 -26.14 3.54
N ASP A 187 -16.92 -25.52 4.12
CA ASP A 187 -17.48 -24.28 3.57
C ASP A 187 -16.51 -23.11 3.73
N ALA A 188 -15.79 -23.05 4.86
CA ALA A 188 -14.78 -22.04 5.09
C ALA A 188 -13.55 -22.29 4.20
N GLU A 189 -13.08 -23.55 4.06
CA GLU A 189 -12.01 -23.92 3.13
C GLU A 189 -12.33 -23.50 1.69
N LYS A 190 -13.55 -23.80 1.22
CA LYS A 190 -14.01 -23.40 -0.12
C LYS A 190 -14.00 -21.88 -0.29
N ARG A 191 -14.41 -21.14 0.74
CA ARG A 191 -14.39 -19.67 0.74
C ARG A 191 -12.97 -19.13 0.74
N MET A 192 -12.05 -19.69 1.52
CA MET A 192 -10.65 -19.25 1.57
C MET A 192 -9.96 -19.49 0.22
N ASN A 193 -10.24 -20.62 -0.43
CA ASN A 193 -9.78 -20.89 -1.80
C ASN A 193 -10.28 -19.84 -2.80
N ALA A 194 -11.56 -19.45 -2.73
CA ALA A 194 -12.09 -18.39 -3.57
C ALA A 194 -11.41 -17.03 -3.30
N LEU A 195 -11.20 -16.68 -2.03
CA LEU A 195 -10.50 -15.45 -1.65
C LEU A 195 -9.03 -15.45 -2.10
N HIS A 196 -8.35 -16.59 -2.05
CA HIS A 196 -6.98 -16.71 -2.55
C HIS A 196 -6.92 -16.50 -4.06
N ALA A 197 -7.85 -17.09 -4.82
CA ALA A 197 -7.96 -16.84 -6.26
C ALA A 197 -8.21 -15.34 -6.57
N ASP A 198 -9.02 -14.67 -5.73
CA ASP A 198 -9.32 -13.24 -5.85
C ASP A 198 -8.15 -12.32 -5.44
N VAL A 199 -7.05 -12.84 -4.86
CA VAL A 199 -5.84 -12.04 -4.61
C VAL A 199 -5.22 -11.55 -5.91
N LEU A 200 -5.24 -12.34 -6.99
CA LEU A 200 -4.68 -11.93 -8.27
C LEU A 200 -5.37 -10.66 -8.85
N PRO A 201 -6.70 -10.61 -9.04
CA PRO A 201 -7.37 -9.39 -9.48
C PRO A 201 -7.27 -8.27 -8.42
N THR A 202 -7.14 -8.59 -7.13
CA THR A 202 -6.86 -7.58 -6.10
C THR A 202 -5.50 -6.91 -6.34
N LEU A 203 -4.45 -7.68 -6.65
CA LEU A 203 -3.13 -7.13 -7.00
C LEU A 203 -3.20 -6.28 -8.25
N GLN A 204 -3.93 -6.72 -9.29
CA GLN A 204 -4.07 -5.89 -10.48
C GLN A 204 -4.78 -4.56 -10.17
N ALA A 205 -5.80 -4.58 -9.30
CA ALA A 205 -6.45 -3.37 -8.82
C ALA A 205 -5.49 -2.48 -8.02
N TYR A 206 -4.67 -3.05 -7.13
CA TYR A 206 -3.64 -2.33 -6.41
C TYR A 206 -2.66 -1.65 -7.36
N ILE A 207 -2.11 -2.37 -8.34
CA ILE A 207 -1.16 -1.86 -9.32
C ILE A 207 -1.72 -0.63 -10.06
N ARG A 208 -2.97 -0.70 -10.51
CA ARG A 208 -3.58 0.36 -11.34
C ARG A 208 -4.11 1.53 -10.52
N PHE A 209 -4.64 1.29 -9.32
CA PHE A 209 -5.48 2.26 -8.60
C PHE A 209 -4.95 2.68 -7.23
N ALA A 210 -3.90 2.05 -6.69
CA ALA A 210 -3.25 2.55 -5.49
C ALA A 210 -2.78 4.00 -5.70
N ARG A 211 -3.09 4.86 -4.72
CA ARG A 211 -2.86 6.29 -4.82
C ARG A 211 -1.52 6.64 -4.21
N LEU A 212 -0.58 7.03 -5.08
CA LEU A 212 0.70 7.65 -4.76
C LEU A 212 0.83 8.89 -5.64
N ASN A 213 1.30 10.00 -5.08
CA ASN A 213 1.56 11.23 -5.84
C ASN A 213 3.06 11.33 -6.16
N PRO A 214 3.47 12.12 -7.16
CA PRO A 214 4.88 12.45 -7.32
C PRO A 214 5.43 13.13 -6.05
N GLY A 215 6.65 12.79 -5.68
CA GLY A 215 7.24 13.32 -4.44
C GLY A 215 8.50 12.59 -4.00
N ARG A 216 9.00 12.98 -2.83
CA ARG A 216 10.18 12.36 -2.20
C ARG A 216 9.73 11.41 -1.10
N TYR A 217 10.11 10.14 -1.22
CA TYR A 217 9.64 9.07 -0.36
C TYR A 217 10.80 8.37 0.34
N VAL A 218 10.66 8.12 1.64
CA VAL A 218 11.60 7.28 2.38
C VAL A 218 11.35 5.83 1.99
N VAL A 219 12.37 5.18 1.45
CA VAL A 219 12.35 3.74 1.16
C VAL A 219 13.61 3.12 1.75
N PRO A 220 13.54 1.89 2.27
CA PRO A 220 14.73 1.22 2.74
C PRO A 220 15.68 0.93 1.59
N GLY A 221 16.98 0.94 1.89
CA GLY A 221 17.98 0.44 0.96
C GLY A 221 17.78 -1.05 0.66
N ARG A 222 18.52 -1.55 -0.34
CA ARG A 222 18.45 -2.95 -0.73
C ARG A 222 18.87 -3.86 0.43
N GLY A 223 18.00 -4.79 0.78
CA GLY A 223 18.17 -5.69 1.94
C GLY A 223 16.97 -6.62 2.13
N ILE A 224 17.04 -7.49 3.14
CA ILE A 224 16.03 -8.55 3.37
C ILE A 224 14.66 -7.94 3.67
N ALA A 225 14.62 -6.84 4.40
CA ALA A 225 13.37 -6.17 4.74
C ALA A 225 12.67 -5.56 3.53
N GLN A 226 13.43 -5.09 2.53
CA GLN A 226 12.85 -4.56 1.30
C GLN A 226 12.29 -5.69 0.44
N THR A 227 13.00 -6.81 0.32
CA THR A 227 12.52 -7.96 -0.46
C THR A 227 11.33 -8.66 0.20
N ARG A 228 11.29 -8.71 1.54
CA ARG A 228 10.15 -9.23 2.31
C ARG A 228 9.11 -8.18 2.67
N GLY A 229 9.22 -6.99 2.07
CA GLY A 229 8.26 -5.91 2.24
C GLY A 229 6.90 -6.30 1.69
N ARG A 230 5.85 -5.75 2.28
CA ARG A 230 4.45 -6.01 1.94
C ARG A 230 3.70 -4.69 1.70
N PRO A 231 2.64 -4.69 0.88
CA PRO A 231 1.83 -3.49 0.71
C PRO A 231 1.04 -3.22 2.00
N LEU A 232 1.27 -2.05 2.61
CA LEU A 232 0.50 -1.59 3.75
C LEU A 232 -0.91 -1.16 3.37
N CYS A 233 -1.15 -0.85 2.09
CA CYS A 233 -2.41 -0.28 1.56
C CYS A 233 -2.83 1.05 2.22
N ARG A 234 -1.99 1.60 3.08
CA ARG A 234 -2.11 2.91 3.72
C ARG A 234 -0.71 3.44 3.95
N PRO A 235 -0.53 4.78 4.03
CA PRO A 235 0.77 5.33 4.33
C PRO A 235 1.32 4.85 5.67
N VAL A 236 2.60 4.48 5.69
CA VAL A 236 3.36 4.16 6.89
C VAL A 236 3.34 5.34 7.86
N SER A 237 3.27 5.04 9.16
CA SER A 237 3.17 6.09 10.18
C SER A 237 4.43 6.97 10.25
N ALA A 238 4.23 8.27 10.51
CA ALA A 238 5.31 9.22 10.69
C ALA A 238 6.30 8.79 11.80
N THR A 239 5.80 8.10 12.83
CA THR A 239 6.62 7.53 13.90
C THR A 239 7.61 6.50 13.38
N ARG A 240 7.16 5.54 12.56
CA ARG A 240 8.03 4.49 11.98
C ARG A 240 9.05 5.09 11.01
N LEU A 241 8.63 6.07 10.21
CA LEU A 241 9.53 6.83 9.35
C LEU A 241 10.64 7.53 10.16
N ALA A 242 10.26 8.23 11.24
CA ALA A 242 11.21 8.90 12.10
C ALA A 242 12.17 7.92 12.79
N MET A 243 11.69 6.74 13.21
CA MET A 243 12.54 5.68 13.77
C MET A 243 13.56 5.17 12.76
N TYR A 244 13.13 4.85 11.53
CA TYR A 244 14.02 4.40 10.47
C TYR A 244 15.08 5.45 10.12
N GLN A 245 14.68 6.72 10.00
CA GLN A 245 15.60 7.81 9.72
C GLN A 245 16.63 8.03 10.84
N ARG A 246 16.23 7.90 12.11
CA ARG A 246 17.16 7.93 13.24
C ARG A 246 18.15 6.76 13.17
N ALA A 247 17.69 5.55 12.83
CA ALA A 247 18.57 4.40 12.65
C ALA A 247 19.57 4.62 11.50
N LEU A 248 19.12 5.15 10.36
CA LEU A 248 19.97 5.53 9.22
C LEU A 248 21.08 6.51 9.62
N GLN A 249 20.73 7.56 10.37
CA GLN A 249 21.68 8.55 10.86
C GLN A 249 22.67 7.95 11.86
N ALA A 250 22.18 7.18 12.83
CA ALA A 250 23.01 6.58 13.88
C ALA A 250 24.02 5.58 13.33
N ALA A 251 23.66 4.83 12.29
CA ALA A 251 24.51 3.79 11.74
C ALA A 251 25.66 4.32 10.85
N GLY A 252 25.77 5.64 10.62
CA GLY A 252 26.91 6.29 9.95
C GLY A 252 27.12 5.90 8.47
N PRO A 253 28.22 6.32 7.80
CA PRO A 253 28.44 6.03 6.38
C PRO A 253 29.15 4.68 6.11
N ARG A 254 29.72 4.04 7.14
CA ARG A 254 30.57 2.85 6.98
C ARG A 254 29.71 1.62 6.71
N SER A 255 29.90 1.00 5.54
CA SER A 255 29.23 -0.27 5.21
C SER A 255 29.92 -1.45 5.91
N ASP A 256 29.29 -2.00 6.94
CA ASP A 256 29.69 -3.25 7.59
C ASP A 256 28.45 -4.11 7.93
N SER A 257 28.68 -5.37 8.30
CA SER A 257 27.60 -6.34 8.57
C SER A 257 26.69 -5.92 9.72
N ARG A 258 27.21 -5.20 10.72
CA ARG A 258 26.40 -4.71 11.85
C ARG A 258 25.47 -3.59 11.40
N ARG A 259 25.96 -2.67 10.57
CA ARG A 259 25.12 -1.64 9.94
C ARG A 259 24.02 -2.26 9.10
N VAL A 260 24.36 -3.23 8.25
CA VAL A 260 23.37 -3.89 7.38
C VAL A 260 22.26 -4.54 8.22
N ALA A 261 22.63 -5.32 9.24
CA ALA A 261 21.65 -5.97 10.12
C ALA A 261 20.75 -4.96 10.85
N ALA A 262 21.33 -3.89 11.41
CA ALA A 262 20.57 -2.86 12.12
C ALA A 262 19.60 -2.09 11.21
N LEU A 263 20.01 -1.81 9.97
CA LEU A 263 19.15 -1.13 9.00
C LEU A 263 18.06 -2.05 8.43
N ASP A 264 18.34 -3.34 8.25
CA ASP A 264 17.33 -4.31 7.86
C ASP A 264 16.26 -4.48 8.95
N GLU A 265 16.65 -4.54 10.23
CA GLU A 265 15.70 -4.57 11.34
C GLU A 265 14.82 -3.31 11.37
N ALA A 266 15.44 -2.13 11.25
CA ALA A 266 14.71 -0.86 11.22
C ALA A 266 13.80 -0.74 9.97
N ALA A 267 14.22 -1.28 8.83
CA ALA A 267 13.44 -1.33 7.60
C ALA A 267 12.25 -2.29 7.74
N ALA A 268 12.40 -3.43 8.40
CA ALA A 268 11.31 -4.38 8.62
C ALA A 268 10.15 -3.74 9.41
N ALA A 269 10.48 -2.86 10.38
CA ALA A 269 9.48 -2.10 11.12
C ALA A 269 8.66 -1.12 10.25
N LEU A 270 9.18 -0.67 9.09
CA LEU A 270 8.39 0.16 8.17
C LEU A 270 7.21 -0.62 7.58
N PHE A 271 7.40 -1.91 7.29
CA PHE A 271 6.40 -2.79 6.68
C PHE A 271 5.55 -3.57 7.69
N ALA A 272 5.72 -3.33 8.99
CA ALA A 272 4.88 -3.95 10.00
C ALA A 272 3.42 -3.46 9.88
N LEU A 273 2.46 -4.23 10.33
CA LEU A 273 1.09 -3.73 10.56
C LEU A 273 1.05 -3.10 11.96
N ASP A 274 0.24 -2.05 12.16
CA ASP A 274 0.04 -1.46 13.50
C ASP A 274 -0.89 -2.34 14.34
#